data_AF-A0A9D6SI36-F1
#
_entry.id   AF-A0A9D6SI36-F1
#
_cell.length_a   1.000
_cell.length_b   1.000
_cell.length_c   1.000
_cell.angle_alpha   90.00
_cell.angle_beta   90.00
_cell.angle_gamma   90.00
#
_symmetry.space_group_name_H-M   'P 1'
#
loop_
_entity.id
_entity.type
_entity.pdbx_description
1 polymer ?
#
loop_
_entity_poly.entity_id
_entity_poly.type
_entity_poly.pdbx_seq_one_letter_code
_entity_poly.pdbx_strand_id
1 'polypeptide(L)'
;MQKSPALQKTFDDSDDLPSTPEDVEEKKLDAARAALVAKMRAAATSEVESAAKSVTSPDTAALARALRVDLDKAPGPDLETAAQSAIRVLGDLDGDGTPEAVFRWSRVERYKVGNSETLGELPGWVIFLLSWDGVHWRVTELTTGDGLSGVETLAGIWPTEGIVVVEGLSNIPFPAIFRFQDHSASIAWDSRDEKSRYQGYAQGAVEFEERDGVPPAMIVSGRADPGVIRFSPNGQRGFEAATVYFWEDGAYVPKKTEFEENEDYALYRFIAALHLRDFKTAFSLIEPVDFLKDRGKTPVELRKFVEETWPEFVGNSIFDAVEGEGDGNNPFAFGLDQGAVHYVYFPSFSRAGKPLLTGLERHQVE
;
A
#
# COMPACT_ATOMS: atom_id res chain seq x y z
N MET A 1 39.95 40.72 32.47
CA MET A 1 39.61 39.97 31.24
C MET A 1 40.36 38.66 31.26
N GLN A 2 39.67 37.56 31.57
CA GLN A 2 39.99 36.19 31.15
C GLN A 2 38.88 35.30 31.76
N LYS A 3 37.96 34.85 30.91
CA LYS A 3 36.88 33.91 31.27
C LYS A 3 37.42 32.50 31.08
N SER A 4 37.36 31.68 32.11
CA SER A 4 37.52 30.22 32.03
C SER A 4 36.33 29.61 31.27
N PRO A 5 36.53 28.67 30.34
CA PRO A 5 35.44 27.90 29.75
C PRO A 5 35.11 26.70 30.64
N ALA A 6 33.83 26.56 30.99
CA ALA A 6 33.28 25.35 31.58
C ALA A 6 33.16 24.26 30.49
N LEU A 7 33.77 23.11 30.75
CA LEU A 7 33.56 21.87 30.01
C LEU A 7 32.18 21.30 30.38
N GLN A 8 31.20 21.46 29.47
CA GLN A 8 29.99 20.64 29.46
C GLN A 8 30.36 19.27 28.87
N LYS A 9 30.36 18.22 29.72
CA LYS A 9 30.23 16.84 29.27
C LYS A 9 28.77 16.61 28.88
N THR A 10 28.51 16.38 27.61
CA THR A 10 27.27 15.77 27.12
C THR A 10 27.27 14.31 27.58
N PHE A 11 26.32 13.97 28.44
CA PHE A 11 25.91 12.60 28.69
C PHE A 11 25.12 12.16 27.46
N ASP A 12 25.72 11.26 26.69
CA ASP A 12 25.06 10.48 25.65
C ASP A 12 24.97 9.05 26.20
N ASP A 13 24.10 8.87 27.21
CA ASP A 13 23.69 7.56 27.69
C ASP A 13 22.41 7.21 26.93
N SER A 14 22.56 6.74 25.69
CA SER A 14 21.54 5.89 25.08
C SER A 14 21.58 4.57 25.85
N ASP A 15 20.76 4.47 26.89
CA ASP A 15 20.50 3.24 27.63
C ASP A 15 20.02 2.17 26.64
N ASP A 16 20.96 1.32 26.19
CA ASP A 16 20.66 0.00 25.63
C ASP A 16 20.02 -0.81 26.76
N LEU A 17 18.69 -0.73 26.87
CA LEU A 17 17.93 -1.62 27.72
C LEU A 17 18.30 -3.07 27.37
N PRO A 18 18.63 -3.92 28.36
CA PRO A 18 18.99 -5.30 28.08
C PRO A 18 17.79 -6.00 27.43
N SER A 19 17.99 -6.44 26.19
CA SER A 19 17.01 -7.23 25.43
C SER A 19 16.48 -8.37 26.29
N THR A 20 15.16 -8.45 26.41
CA THR A 20 14.48 -9.52 27.15
C THR A 20 14.77 -10.88 26.50
N PRO A 21 14.65 -12.00 27.23
CA PRO A 21 14.76 -13.33 26.64
C PRO A 21 13.83 -13.54 25.44
N GLU A 22 12.65 -12.89 25.44
CA GLU A 22 11.69 -12.88 24.33
C GLU A 22 12.25 -12.12 23.11
N ASP A 23 12.83 -10.93 23.30
CA ASP A 23 13.49 -10.16 22.22
C ASP A 23 14.66 -10.94 21.57
N VAL A 24 15.35 -11.78 22.36
CA VAL A 24 16.45 -12.61 21.88
C VAL A 24 15.94 -13.81 21.07
N GLU A 25 14.81 -14.40 21.46
CA GLU A 25 14.19 -15.48 20.68
C GLU A 25 13.55 -14.97 19.39
N GLU A 26 12.87 -13.82 19.42
CA GLU A 26 12.28 -13.18 18.24
C GLU A 26 13.37 -12.82 17.21
N LYS A 27 14.46 -12.17 17.63
CA LYS A 27 15.60 -11.87 16.74
C LYS A 27 16.23 -13.11 16.13
N LYS A 28 16.29 -14.23 16.87
CA LYS A 28 16.80 -15.50 16.33
C LYS A 28 15.86 -16.09 15.29
N LEU A 29 14.54 -15.98 15.52
CA LEU A 29 13.52 -16.43 14.58
C LEU A 29 13.58 -15.61 13.28
N ASP A 30 13.67 -14.29 13.37
CA ASP A 30 13.78 -13.40 12.21
C ASP A 30 15.05 -13.64 11.40
N ALA A 31 16.18 -13.84 12.08
CA ALA A 31 17.42 -14.20 11.41
C ALA A 31 17.33 -15.56 10.70
N ALA A 32 16.68 -16.54 11.32
CA ALA A 32 16.45 -17.85 10.70
C ALA A 32 15.52 -17.76 9.48
N ARG A 33 14.46 -16.95 9.56
CA ARG A 33 13.55 -16.64 8.44
C ARG A 33 14.29 -15.98 7.29
N ALA A 34 15.03 -14.92 7.56
CA ALA A 34 15.82 -14.21 6.55
C ALA A 34 16.83 -15.13 5.86
N ALA A 35 17.52 -16.00 6.61
CA ALA A 35 18.44 -16.98 6.06
C ALA A 35 17.74 -18.00 5.15
N LEU A 36 16.53 -18.43 5.52
CA LEU A 36 15.73 -19.34 4.71
C LEU A 36 15.29 -18.68 3.40
N VAL A 37 14.82 -17.43 3.46
CA VAL A 37 14.45 -16.63 2.28
C VAL A 37 15.65 -16.48 1.34
N ALA A 38 16.81 -16.10 1.87
CA ALA A 38 18.04 -15.97 1.08
C ALA A 38 18.43 -17.29 0.39
N LYS A 39 18.28 -18.43 1.09
CA LYS A 39 18.54 -19.75 0.52
C LYS A 39 17.57 -20.10 -0.62
N MET A 40 16.28 -19.80 -0.45
CA MET A 40 15.29 -20.00 -1.51
C MET A 40 15.62 -19.17 -2.74
N ARG A 41 15.91 -17.88 -2.55
CA ARG A 41 16.30 -16.96 -3.62
C ARG A 41 17.53 -17.47 -4.37
N ALA A 42 18.59 -17.84 -3.66
CA ALA A 42 19.79 -18.39 -4.27
C ALA A 42 19.52 -19.66 -5.10
N ALA A 43 18.62 -20.54 -4.62
CA ALA A 43 18.22 -21.73 -5.35
C ALA A 43 17.42 -21.37 -6.63
N ALA A 44 16.45 -20.45 -6.53
CA ALA A 44 15.68 -19.97 -7.67
C ALA A 44 16.60 -19.32 -8.73
N THR A 45 17.47 -18.40 -8.31
CA THR A 45 18.44 -17.73 -9.19
C THR A 45 19.35 -18.74 -9.88
N SER A 46 19.91 -19.71 -9.14
CA SER A 46 20.77 -20.74 -9.73
C SER A 46 20.03 -21.60 -10.76
N GLU A 47 18.76 -21.92 -10.52
CA GLU A 47 17.95 -22.69 -11.47
C GLU A 47 17.68 -21.89 -12.75
N VAL A 48 17.26 -20.64 -12.61
CA VAL A 48 16.94 -19.75 -13.73
C VAL A 48 18.18 -19.42 -14.56
N GLU A 49 19.31 -19.11 -13.91
CA GLU A 49 20.58 -18.91 -14.60
C GLU A 49 21.03 -20.15 -15.37
N SER A 50 20.89 -21.35 -14.78
CA SER A 50 21.28 -22.59 -15.46
C SER A 50 20.41 -22.85 -16.70
N ALA A 51 19.11 -22.56 -16.63
CA ALA A 51 18.20 -22.67 -17.76
C ALA A 51 18.55 -21.63 -18.84
N ALA A 52 18.73 -20.36 -18.46
CA ALA A 52 19.08 -19.27 -19.36
C ALA A 52 20.41 -19.51 -20.08
N LYS A 53 21.45 -19.99 -19.38
CA LYS A 53 22.77 -20.34 -19.96
C LYS A 53 22.71 -21.48 -20.98
N SER A 54 21.68 -22.33 -20.94
CA SER A 54 21.50 -23.40 -21.92
C SER A 54 20.98 -22.91 -23.28
N VAL A 55 20.53 -21.66 -23.35
CA VAL A 55 20.00 -21.04 -24.56
C VAL A 55 21.04 -20.10 -25.17
N THR A 56 21.52 -20.45 -26.36
CA THR A 56 22.62 -19.77 -27.05
C THR A 56 22.15 -18.83 -28.16
N SER A 57 20.89 -18.41 -28.13
CA SER A 57 20.28 -17.54 -29.14
C SER A 57 19.28 -16.58 -28.47
N PRO A 58 18.98 -15.42 -29.10
CA PRO A 58 17.97 -14.47 -28.62
C PRO A 58 16.51 -14.95 -28.79
N ASP A 59 16.29 -16.26 -28.94
CA ASP A 59 14.95 -16.84 -29.17
C ASP A 59 14.22 -16.99 -27.83
N THR A 60 13.23 -16.12 -27.59
CA THR A 60 12.39 -16.16 -26.39
C THR A 60 11.60 -17.46 -26.26
N ALA A 61 11.27 -18.15 -27.36
CA ALA A 61 10.63 -19.46 -27.34
C ALA A 61 11.59 -20.59 -26.96
N ALA A 62 12.87 -20.48 -27.31
CA ALA A 62 13.89 -21.37 -26.76
C ALA A 62 14.08 -21.13 -25.24
N LEU A 63 14.09 -19.86 -24.82
CA LEU A 63 14.20 -19.47 -23.41
C LEU A 63 13.05 -20.01 -22.55
N ALA A 64 11.80 -19.82 -22.98
CA ALA A 64 10.63 -20.33 -22.29
C ALA A 64 10.67 -21.86 -22.13
N ARG A 65 11.04 -22.59 -23.18
CA ARG A 65 11.20 -24.05 -23.13
C ARG A 65 12.28 -24.48 -22.15
N ALA A 66 13.41 -23.78 -22.10
CA ALA A 66 14.48 -24.06 -21.14
C ALA A 66 14.01 -23.84 -19.69
N LEU A 67 13.18 -22.80 -19.46
CA LEU A 67 12.55 -22.50 -18.18
C LEU A 67 11.35 -23.41 -17.84
N ARG A 68 10.97 -24.30 -18.77
CA ARG A 68 9.84 -25.25 -18.68
C ARG A 68 8.49 -24.56 -18.55
N VAL A 69 8.33 -23.41 -19.22
CA VAL A 69 7.07 -22.67 -19.29
C VAL A 69 6.58 -22.59 -20.73
N ASP A 70 5.26 -22.47 -20.86
CA ASP A 70 4.58 -22.37 -22.14
C ASP A 70 4.26 -20.91 -22.44
N LEU A 71 4.85 -20.37 -23.52
CA LEU A 71 4.59 -19.00 -23.98
C LEU A 71 3.15 -18.83 -24.49
N ASP A 72 2.55 -19.88 -25.05
CA ASP A 72 1.21 -19.83 -25.64
C ASP A 72 0.11 -19.94 -24.56
N LYS A 73 0.50 -20.33 -23.35
CA LYS A 73 -0.31 -20.26 -22.13
C LYS A 73 0.13 -19.16 -21.19
N ALA A 74 0.96 -18.22 -21.67
CA ALA A 74 1.26 -17.02 -20.91
C ALA A 74 -0.09 -16.39 -20.52
N PRO A 75 -0.39 -16.26 -19.22
CA PRO A 75 -1.67 -15.74 -18.76
C PRO A 75 -1.74 -14.28 -19.21
N GLY A 76 -2.57 -13.99 -20.23
CA GLY A 76 -2.71 -12.71 -20.94
C GLY A 76 -1.86 -11.53 -20.43
N PRO A 77 -2.45 -10.41 -20.00
CA PRO A 77 -1.71 -9.36 -19.30
C PRO A 77 -1.15 -9.81 -17.93
N ASP A 78 -1.65 -10.91 -17.38
CA ASP A 78 -1.65 -11.17 -15.95
C ASP A 78 -0.68 -12.27 -15.52
N LEU A 79 0.58 -11.91 -15.22
CA LEU A 79 1.36 -12.63 -14.19
C LEU A 79 0.60 -12.72 -12.85
N GLU A 80 -0.44 -11.90 -12.71
CA GLU A 80 -1.31 -11.67 -11.56
C GLU A 80 -2.00 -12.94 -11.09
N THR A 81 -2.43 -13.85 -11.98
CA THR A 81 -3.20 -15.06 -11.60
C THR A 81 -2.39 -16.36 -11.63
N ALA A 82 -1.11 -16.29 -11.99
CA ALA A 82 -0.28 -17.48 -12.20
C ALA A 82 0.07 -18.15 -10.86
N ALA A 83 -0.62 -19.23 -10.51
CA ALA A 83 -0.17 -20.13 -9.43
C ALA A 83 1.17 -20.84 -9.79
N GLN A 84 1.49 -20.90 -11.07
CA GLN A 84 2.66 -21.58 -11.65
C GLN A 84 3.70 -20.57 -12.14
N SER A 85 4.88 -21.06 -12.50
CA SER A 85 5.89 -20.23 -13.13
C SER A 85 5.40 -19.76 -14.51
N ALA A 86 5.72 -18.52 -14.87
CA ALA A 86 5.26 -17.93 -16.11
C ALA A 86 6.31 -16.98 -16.67
N ILE A 87 6.35 -16.85 -18.01
CA ILE A 87 7.21 -15.89 -18.72
C ILE A 87 6.32 -14.94 -19.52
N ARG A 88 6.68 -13.66 -19.56
CA ARG A 88 6.03 -12.65 -20.37
C ARG A 88 7.07 -11.80 -21.07
N VAL A 89 6.91 -11.61 -22.38
CA VAL A 89 7.78 -10.75 -23.19
C VAL A 89 7.39 -9.29 -22.93
N LEU A 90 8.35 -8.43 -22.63
CA LEU A 90 8.13 -7.01 -22.36
C LEU A 90 8.26 -6.13 -23.60
N GLY A 91 8.95 -6.60 -24.64
CA GLY A 91 9.33 -5.79 -25.79
C GLY A 91 10.83 -5.48 -25.76
N ASP A 92 11.27 -4.61 -26.66
CA ASP A 92 12.67 -4.20 -26.81
C ASP A 92 12.90 -2.92 -25.99
N LEU A 93 13.41 -3.08 -24.77
CA LEU A 93 13.47 -2.00 -23.77
C LEU A 93 14.64 -1.04 -23.99
N ASP A 94 15.70 -1.47 -24.68
CA ASP A 94 16.88 -0.65 -25.01
C ASP A 94 17.04 -0.33 -26.50
N GLY A 95 16.20 -0.88 -27.37
CA GLY A 95 16.19 -0.61 -28.80
C GLY A 95 17.24 -1.41 -29.59
N ASP A 96 17.81 -2.49 -29.01
CA ASP A 96 18.81 -3.32 -29.68
C ASP A 96 18.22 -4.33 -30.68
N GLY A 97 16.88 -4.41 -30.76
CA GLY A 97 16.13 -5.32 -31.62
C GLY A 97 15.85 -6.69 -31.01
N THR A 98 16.28 -6.94 -29.77
CA THR A 98 16.05 -8.17 -29.03
C THR A 98 15.05 -7.91 -27.91
N PRO A 99 13.97 -8.69 -27.81
CA PRO A 99 13.00 -8.45 -26.75
C PRO A 99 13.48 -8.97 -25.39
N GLU A 100 13.28 -8.17 -24.35
CA GLU A 100 13.34 -8.58 -22.95
C GLU A 100 12.12 -9.41 -22.55
N ALA A 101 12.30 -10.22 -21.51
CA ALA A 101 11.21 -10.95 -20.88
C ALA A 101 11.32 -10.90 -19.36
N VAL A 102 10.17 -10.99 -18.70
CA VAL A 102 10.10 -11.24 -17.26
C VAL A 102 9.66 -12.67 -17.00
N PHE A 103 10.32 -13.31 -16.06
CA PHE A 103 10.03 -14.67 -15.63
C PHE A 103 9.67 -14.67 -14.15
N ARG A 104 8.44 -15.08 -13.85
CA ARG A 104 7.99 -15.35 -12.49
C ARG A 104 8.24 -16.82 -12.19
N TRP A 105 9.17 -17.09 -11.28
CA TRP A 105 9.44 -18.42 -10.76
C TRP A 105 8.50 -18.70 -9.58
N SER A 106 7.75 -19.80 -9.62
CA SER A 106 6.81 -20.19 -8.56
C SER A 106 7.39 -21.25 -7.64
N ARG A 107 7.43 -20.96 -6.33
CA ARG A 107 7.86 -21.91 -5.31
C ARG A 107 6.91 -23.11 -5.22
N VAL A 108 5.60 -22.85 -5.33
CA VAL A 108 4.53 -23.86 -5.17
C VAL A 108 4.68 -24.98 -6.19
N GLU A 109 5.12 -24.65 -7.41
CA GLU A 109 5.38 -25.61 -8.47
C GLU A 109 6.64 -26.46 -8.21
N ARG A 110 7.71 -25.81 -7.74
CA ARG A 110 9.07 -26.38 -7.71
C ARG A 110 9.37 -27.16 -6.44
N TYR A 111 8.85 -26.71 -5.30
CA TYR A 111 8.90 -27.40 -4.03
C TYR A 111 7.54 -28.06 -3.82
N LYS A 112 7.35 -29.29 -4.32
CA LYS A 112 6.16 -30.11 -4.06
C LYS A 112 5.81 -29.98 -2.57
N VAL A 113 4.66 -29.38 -2.29
CA VAL A 113 4.20 -28.98 -0.95
C VAL A 113 4.32 -30.15 0.03
N GLY A 114 5.42 -30.19 0.77
CA GLY A 114 5.51 -30.91 2.04
C GLY A 114 5.20 -29.88 3.10
N ASN A 115 4.13 -30.07 3.87
CA ASN A 115 3.72 -29.18 4.95
C ASN A 115 4.83 -29.07 6.03
N SER A 116 5.82 -28.21 5.84
CA SER A 116 6.64 -27.70 6.94
C SER A 116 6.19 -26.27 7.23
N GLU A 117 6.02 -25.93 8.51
CA GLU A 117 5.66 -24.58 8.95
C GLU A 117 6.65 -23.53 8.40
N THR A 118 7.92 -23.91 8.26
CA THR A 118 8.99 -23.11 7.63
C THR A 118 8.78 -22.82 6.13
N LEU A 119 8.05 -23.67 5.40
CA LEU A 119 7.68 -23.40 4.01
C LEU A 119 6.50 -22.43 3.92
N GLY A 120 5.73 -22.19 4.98
CA GLY A 120 4.74 -21.10 4.99
C GLY A 120 5.38 -19.71 4.96
N GLU A 121 6.63 -19.60 5.43
CA GLU A 121 7.31 -18.32 5.69
C GLU A 121 8.15 -17.80 4.52
N LEU A 122 8.38 -18.60 3.47
CA LEU A 122 9.12 -18.12 2.29
C LEU A 122 8.20 -17.41 1.31
N PRO A 123 8.72 -16.52 0.45
CA PRO A 123 7.94 -15.94 -0.63
C PRO A 123 7.35 -17.03 -1.54
N GLY A 124 6.13 -16.81 -2.00
CA GLY A 124 5.45 -17.67 -2.96
C GLY A 124 6.13 -17.66 -4.34
N TRP A 125 6.82 -16.58 -4.69
CA TRP A 125 7.42 -16.38 -6.00
C TRP A 125 8.65 -15.46 -5.99
N VAL A 126 9.43 -15.51 -7.08
CA VAL A 126 10.52 -14.59 -7.41
C VAL A 126 10.33 -14.11 -8.86
N ILE A 127 10.44 -12.82 -9.12
CA ILE A 127 10.39 -12.26 -10.48
C ILE A 127 11.80 -11.92 -10.94
N PHE A 128 12.15 -12.39 -12.14
CA PHE A 128 13.41 -12.13 -12.83
C PHE A 128 13.17 -11.37 -14.12
N LEU A 129 14.06 -10.44 -14.45
CA LEU A 129 14.25 -9.92 -15.80
C LEU A 129 15.27 -10.80 -16.54
N LEU A 130 14.94 -11.10 -17.80
CA LEU A 130 15.76 -11.84 -18.74
C LEU A 130 16.05 -10.94 -19.94
N SER A 131 17.32 -10.65 -20.19
CA SER A 131 17.77 -9.80 -21.31
C SER A 131 18.96 -10.46 -22.01
N TRP A 132 19.05 -10.32 -23.33
CA TRP A 132 20.10 -10.92 -24.14
C TRP A 132 21.26 -9.94 -24.32
N ASP A 133 22.46 -10.27 -23.87
CA ASP A 133 23.61 -9.36 -23.94
C ASP A 133 24.45 -9.47 -25.23
N GLY A 134 23.88 -10.08 -26.27
CA GLY A 134 24.58 -10.42 -27.51
C GLY A 134 25.24 -11.81 -27.49
N VAL A 135 25.48 -12.40 -26.31
CA VAL A 135 26.15 -13.70 -26.17
C VAL A 135 25.35 -14.67 -25.30
N HIS A 136 24.76 -14.20 -24.21
CA HIS A 136 23.99 -15.02 -23.28
C HIS A 136 22.77 -14.26 -22.76
N TRP A 137 21.78 -15.02 -22.29
CA TRP A 137 20.70 -14.47 -21.49
C TRP A 137 21.21 -14.12 -20.08
N ARG A 138 21.15 -12.84 -19.74
CA ARG A 138 21.34 -12.33 -18.38
C ARG A 138 20.08 -12.51 -17.57
N VAL A 139 20.28 -12.79 -16.29
CA VAL A 139 19.21 -12.95 -15.31
C VAL A 139 19.42 -11.89 -14.24
N THR A 140 18.43 -11.02 -14.05
CA THR A 140 18.42 -10.05 -12.97
C THR A 140 17.21 -10.32 -12.09
N GLU A 141 17.42 -10.50 -10.79
CA GLU A 141 16.30 -10.59 -9.84
C GLU A 141 15.69 -9.19 -9.63
N LEU A 142 14.36 -9.08 -9.78
CA LEU A 142 13.64 -7.82 -9.54
C LEU A 142 13.12 -7.77 -8.10
N THR A 143 12.22 -8.68 -7.74
CA THR A 143 11.60 -8.74 -6.41
C THR A 143 11.08 -10.15 -6.09
N THR A 144 10.67 -10.33 -4.84
CA THR A 144 10.02 -11.54 -4.31
C THR A 144 8.79 -11.14 -3.54
N GLY A 145 7.75 -11.96 -3.57
CA GLY A 145 6.56 -11.67 -2.79
C GLY A 145 5.61 -12.85 -2.64
N ASP A 146 4.48 -12.53 -2.04
CA ASP A 146 3.36 -13.43 -1.79
C ASP A 146 2.10 -12.85 -2.45
N GLY A 147 1.23 -13.74 -2.96
CA GLY A 147 -0.01 -13.33 -3.60
C GLY A 147 0.14 -12.85 -5.05
N LEU A 148 -0.80 -12.00 -5.47
CA LEU A 148 -0.94 -11.50 -6.84
C LEU A 148 0.07 -10.37 -7.10
N SER A 149 0.64 -10.36 -8.31
CA SER A 149 1.63 -9.38 -8.73
C SER A 149 1.47 -9.03 -10.21
N GLY A 150 1.52 -7.74 -10.53
CA GLY A 150 1.53 -7.21 -11.89
C GLY A 150 2.93 -6.79 -12.31
N VAL A 151 3.19 -6.79 -13.61
CA VAL A 151 4.38 -6.19 -14.19
C VAL A 151 3.93 -5.31 -15.35
N GLU A 152 4.59 -4.21 -15.63
CA GLU A 152 4.36 -3.36 -16.81
C GLU A 152 5.63 -2.58 -17.15
N THR A 153 5.66 -1.95 -18.33
CA THR A 153 6.74 -1.06 -18.74
C THR A 153 6.26 0.38 -18.71
N LEU A 154 7.15 1.30 -18.34
CA LEU A 154 6.89 2.73 -18.33
C LEU A 154 7.86 3.46 -19.26
N ALA A 155 7.32 4.05 -20.31
CA ALA A 155 8.05 4.95 -21.18
C ALA A 155 8.22 6.34 -20.53
N GLY A 156 9.25 7.07 -20.96
CA GLY A 156 9.39 8.51 -20.68
C GLY A 156 9.91 8.89 -19.29
N ILE A 157 10.18 7.93 -18.40
CA ILE A 157 10.86 8.18 -17.11
C ILE A 157 12.34 8.51 -17.33
N TRP A 158 12.99 7.77 -18.24
CA TRP A 158 14.38 7.92 -18.64
C TRP A 158 14.51 7.81 -20.17
N PRO A 159 15.73 7.96 -20.74
CA PRO A 159 15.96 7.60 -22.13
C PRO A 159 15.63 6.14 -22.48
N THR A 160 15.66 5.25 -21.49
CA THR A 160 15.22 3.84 -21.58
C THR A 160 13.89 3.63 -20.86
N GLU A 161 13.19 2.55 -21.19
CA GLU A 161 11.97 2.16 -20.48
C GLU A 161 12.26 1.74 -19.03
N GLY A 162 11.34 2.10 -18.13
CA GLY A 162 11.29 1.58 -16.77
C GLY A 162 10.48 0.30 -16.72
N ILE A 163 10.76 -0.57 -15.75
CA ILE A 163 9.94 -1.75 -15.44
C ILE A 163 9.26 -1.49 -14.11
N VAL A 164 7.95 -1.69 -14.04
CA VAL A 164 7.18 -1.61 -12.79
C VAL A 164 6.79 -3.01 -12.39
N VAL A 165 6.96 -3.31 -11.11
CA VAL A 165 6.35 -4.48 -10.48
C VAL A 165 5.38 -4.00 -9.42
N VAL A 166 4.12 -4.42 -9.49
CA VAL A 166 3.09 -4.06 -8.52
C VAL A 166 2.75 -5.29 -7.69
N GLU A 167 3.06 -5.27 -6.40
CA GLU A 167 2.72 -6.35 -5.46
C GLU A 167 1.38 -6.08 -4.76
N GLY A 168 0.67 -7.13 -4.34
CA GLY A 168 -0.52 -6.97 -3.49
C GLY A 168 -1.76 -6.48 -4.24
N LEU A 169 -1.87 -6.80 -5.54
CA LEU A 169 -3.03 -6.44 -6.37
C LEU A 169 -4.35 -6.83 -5.70
N SER A 170 -5.35 -5.95 -5.84
CA SER A 170 -6.69 -6.06 -5.22
C SER A 170 -6.72 -6.06 -3.68
N ASN A 171 -5.58 -5.91 -3.01
CA ASN A 171 -5.47 -5.68 -1.57
C ASN A 171 -4.96 -4.25 -1.33
N ILE A 172 -3.66 -4.10 -1.11
CA ILE A 172 -2.99 -2.80 -1.04
C ILE A 172 -1.85 -2.90 -2.04
N PRO A 173 -1.96 -2.27 -3.21
CA PRO A 173 -0.93 -2.37 -4.23
C PRO A 173 0.34 -1.65 -3.77
N PHE A 174 1.51 -2.23 -4.05
CA PHE A 174 2.81 -1.65 -3.75
C PHE A 174 3.68 -1.69 -5.00
N PRO A 175 3.75 -0.58 -5.77
CA PRO A 175 4.60 -0.50 -6.95
C PRO A 175 6.08 -0.34 -6.57
N ALA A 176 6.95 -1.01 -7.31
CA ALA A 176 8.39 -0.79 -7.31
C ALA A 176 8.87 -0.59 -8.75
N ILE A 177 9.73 0.40 -8.97
CA ILE A 177 10.17 0.84 -10.28
C ILE A 177 11.64 0.53 -10.43
N PHE A 178 11.96 -0.18 -11.50
CA PHE A 178 13.29 -0.58 -11.86
C PHE A 178 13.72 0.15 -13.12
N ARG A 179 14.93 0.69 -13.09
CA ARG A 179 15.59 1.23 -14.28
C ARG A 179 16.28 0.09 -15.02
N PHE A 180 15.99 -0.05 -16.31
CA PHE A 180 16.71 -0.94 -17.19
C PHE A 180 17.91 -0.23 -17.81
N GLN A 181 19.09 -0.84 -17.69
CA GLN A 181 20.34 -0.39 -18.29
C GLN A 181 21.36 -1.53 -18.39
N ASP A 182 22.12 -1.57 -19.49
CA ASP A 182 23.22 -2.52 -19.72
C ASP A 182 22.78 -4.00 -19.54
N HIS A 183 21.61 -4.34 -20.09
CA HIS A 183 20.97 -5.66 -19.97
C HIS A 183 20.71 -6.11 -18.52
N SER A 184 20.51 -5.14 -17.62
CA SER A 184 20.23 -5.37 -16.20
C SER A 184 19.22 -4.37 -15.69
N ALA A 185 18.59 -4.70 -14.56
CA ALA A 185 17.65 -3.82 -13.87
C ALA A 185 18.12 -3.49 -12.46
N SER A 186 17.97 -2.23 -12.06
CA SER A 186 18.26 -1.77 -10.71
C SER A 186 17.06 -1.01 -10.16
N ILE A 187 16.73 -1.23 -8.89
CA ILE A 187 15.64 -0.49 -8.24
C ILE A 187 15.95 1.01 -8.25
N ALA A 188 15.01 1.80 -8.74
CA ALA A 188 15.09 3.24 -8.81
C ALA A 188 14.17 3.91 -7.78
N TRP A 189 13.01 3.30 -7.53
CA TRP A 189 12.06 3.77 -6.54
C TRP A 189 11.23 2.60 -6.00
N ASP A 190 10.99 2.60 -4.69
CA ASP A 190 10.18 1.60 -4.00
C ASP A 190 9.09 2.30 -3.20
N SER A 191 7.83 1.93 -3.42
CA SER A 191 6.70 2.45 -2.65
C SER A 191 6.78 2.09 -1.16
N ARG A 192 7.49 1.01 -0.79
CA ARG A 192 7.65 0.56 0.60
C ARG A 192 8.88 1.14 1.30
N ASP A 193 9.73 1.89 0.59
CA ASP A 193 10.84 2.60 1.25
C ASP A 193 10.26 3.59 2.27
N GLU A 194 10.84 3.65 3.48
CA GLU A 194 10.41 4.56 4.55
C GLU A 194 10.42 6.05 4.13
N LYS A 195 11.26 6.40 3.14
CA LYS A 195 11.35 7.76 2.58
C LYS A 195 10.32 8.01 1.49
N SER A 196 9.65 6.96 1.01
CA SER A 196 8.58 7.08 0.03
C SER A 196 7.42 7.85 0.63
N ARG A 197 6.81 8.72 -0.18
CA ARG A 197 5.58 9.43 0.18
C ARG A 197 4.34 8.72 -0.35
N TYR A 198 4.50 7.46 -0.75
CA TYR A 198 3.43 6.63 -1.27
C TYR A 198 2.41 6.32 -0.17
N GLN A 199 1.14 6.46 -0.50
CA GLN A 199 0.03 5.99 0.30
C GLN A 199 -0.70 4.89 -0.48
N GLY A 200 -0.66 3.67 0.05
CA GLY A 200 -1.45 2.54 -0.44
C GLY A 200 -2.87 2.57 0.12
N TYR A 201 -3.86 2.25 -0.71
CA TYR A 201 -5.26 2.16 -0.31
C TYR A 201 -5.72 0.72 -0.24
N ALA A 202 -6.67 0.44 0.66
CA ALA A 202 -7.29 -0.88 0.75
C ALA A 202 -8.21 -1.12 -0.44
N GLN A 203 -8.24 -2.38 -0.91
CA GLN A 203 -8.89 -2.76 -2.17
C GLN A 203 -8.44 -1.88 -3.35
N GLY A 204 -7.17 -1.45 -3.31
CA GLY A 204 -6.67 -0.42 -4.19
C GLY A 204 -6.21 -0.91 -5.57
N ALA A 205 -6.05 0.06 -6.46
CA ALA A 205 -5.48 -0.12 -7.80
C ALA A 205 -4.39 0.92 -8.05
N VAL A 206 -3.47 0.57 -8.96
CA VAL A 206 -2.45 1.48 -9.49
C VAL A 206 -2.60 1.52 -11.00
N GLU A 207 -2.71 2.72 -11.55
CA GLU A 207 -2.80 2.98 -12.97
C GLU A 207 -1.76 4.02 -13.38
N PHE A 208 -1.30 3.95 -14.63
CA PHE A 208 -0.37 4.92 -15.20
C PHE A 208 -1.03 5.66 -16.36
N GLU A 209 -1.19 6.97 -16.21
CA GLU A 209 -1.76 7.84 -17.24
C GLU A 209 -0.63 8.49 -18.05
N GLU A 210 -0.61 8.22 -19.35
CA GLU A 210 0.35 8.83 -20.27
C GLU A 210 0.19 10.36 -20.34
N ARG A 211 1.31 11.05 -20.49
CA ARG A 211 1.36 12.51 -20.55
C ARG A 211 2.36 12.97 -21.60
N ASP A 212 1.93 13.90 -22.44
CA ASP A 212 2.76 14.40 -23.54
C ASP A 212 4.07 15.03 -23.04
N GLY A 213 5.20 14.43 -23.43
CA GLY A 213 6.54 14.97 -23.19
C GLY A 213 7.02 14.93 -21.74
N VAL A 214 6.35 14.21 -20.85
CA VAL A 214 6.75 14.03 -19.43
C VAL A 214 6.49 12.59 -18.98
N PRO A 215 7.11 12.12 -17.88
CA PRO A 215 6.81 10.80 -17.33
C PRO A 215 5.31 10.61 -17.02
N PRO A 216 4.77 9.38 -17.19
CA PRO A 216 3.40 9.06 -16.83
C PRO A 216 3.05 9.44 -15.39
N ALA A 217 1.84 9.93 -15.18
CA ALA A 217 1.31 10.11 -13.84
C ALA A 217 0.87 8.77 -13.29
N MET A 218 1.21 8.47 -12.04
CA MET A 218 0.70 7.30 -11.34
C MET A 218 -0.56 7.70 -10.58
N ILE A 219 -1.66 6.99 -10.79
CA ILE A 219 -2.92 7.17 -10.09
C ILE A 219 -3.09 5.98 -9.15
N VAL A 220 -3.22 6.26 -7.86
CA VAL A 220 -3.47 5.24 -6.84
C VAL A 220 -4.86 5.47 -6.30
N SER A 221 -5.75 4.50 -6.49
CA SER A 221 -7.12 4.56 -6.04
C SER A 221 -7.44 3.43 -5.06
N GLY A 222 -8.51 3.60 -4.29
CA GLY A 222 -9.03 2.59 -3.39
C GLY A 222 -9.65 3.21 -2.15
N ARG A 223 -10.03 2.35 -1.22
CA ARG A 223 -10.69 2.79 0.01
C ARG A 223 -9.72 3.49 0.93
N ALA A 224 -10.09 4.70 1.34
CA ALA A 224 -9.34 5.47 2.32
C ALA A 224 -9.47 4.85 3.72
N ASP A 225 -8.35 4.74 4.43
CA ASP A 225 -8.32 4.60 5.89
C ASP A 225 -7.64 5.83 6.49
N PRO A 226 -8.42 6.87 6.85
CA PRO A 226 -7.85 8.13 7.29
C PRO A 226 -7.49 8.14 8.79
N GLY A 227 -7.67 7.04 9.52
CA GLY A 227 -7.18 6.88 10.90
C GLY A 227 -7.99 7.57 12.01
N VAL A 228 -9.17 8.12 11.72
CA VAL A 228 -10.12 8.61 12.76
C VAL A 228 -11.39 7.78 12.85
N ILE A 229 -11.75 7.09 11.76
CA ILE A 229 -12.77 6.03 11.72
C ILE A 229 -12.11 4.86 11.02
N ARG A 230 -12.00 3.72 11.70
CA ARG A 230 -11.50 2.48 11.12
C ARG A 230 -12.65 1.78 10.40
N PHE A 231 -12.45 1.48 9.13
CA PHE A 231 -13.38 0.69 8.34
C PHE A 231 -12.88 -0.76 8.27
N SER A 232 -13.80 -1.72 8.25
CA SER A 232 -13.41 -3.11 8.06
C SER A 232 -12.77 -3.28 6.67
N PRO A 233 -11.59 -3.93 6.55
CA PRO A 233 -10.95 -4.16 5.25
C PRO A 233 -11.81 -4.95 4.26
N ASN A 234 -12.74 -5.76 4.77
CA ASN A 234 -13.69 -6.55 3.98
C ASN A 234 -15.13 -6.02 4.09
N GLY A 235 -15.29 -4.82 4.66
CA GLY A 235 -16.58 -4.18 4.90
C GLY A 235 -17.18 -3.55 3.65
N GLN A 236 -18.39 -3.01 3.79
CA GLN A 236 -19.04 -2.23 2.73
C GLN A 236 -18.97 -0.72 3.00
N ARG A 237 -18.53 -0.31 4.20
CA ARG A 237 -18.40 1.08 4.61
C ARG A 237 -17.06 1.68 4.18
N GLY A 238 -17.03 3.00 4.09
CA GLY A 238 -15.86 3.80 3.73
C GLY A 238 -16.14 4.76 2.59
N PHE A 239 -15.08 5.35 2.07
CA PHE A 239 -15.13 6.22 0.90
C PHE A 239 -13.86 6.02 0.07
N GLU A 240 -14.03 6.12 -1.24
CA GLU A 240 -12.92 5.98 -2.17
C GLU A 240 -12.03 7.23 -2.14
N ALA A 241 -10.74 7.02 -2.29
CA ALA A 241 -9.73 8.05 -2.52
C ALA A 241 -9.00 7.76 -3.82
N ALA A 242 -8.54 8.82 -4.48
CA ALA A 242 -7.62 8.74 -5.60
C ALA A 242 -6.51 9.76 -5.41
N THR A 243 -5.26 9.30 -5.38
CA THR A 243 -4.08 10.15 -5.33
C THR A 243 -3.31 10.09 -6.64
N VAL A 244 -3.05 11.26 -7.20
CA VAL A 244 -2.20 11.43 -8.38
C VAL A 244 -0.78 11.74 -7.93
N TYR A 245 0.18 10.97 -8.43
CA TYR A 245 1.60 11.14 -8.19
C TYR A 245 2.31 11.50 -9.49
N PHE A 246 3.25 12.43 -9.43
CA PHE A 246 4.14 12.76 -10.55
C PHE A 246 5.56 12.33 -10.26
N TRP A 247 6.25 11.87 -11.30
CA TRP A 247 7.67 11.54 -11.22
C TRP A 247 8.52 12.82 -11.15
N GLU A 248 9.19 13.02 -10.03
CA GLU A 248 10.05 14.18 -9.75
C GLU A 248 11.29 13.73 -9.00
N ASP A 249 12.47 14.18 -9.46
CA ASP A 249 13.76 13.91 -8.82
C ASP A 249 14.03 12.42 -8.50
N GLY A 250 13.51 11.52 -9.35
CA GLY A 250 13.72 10.07 -9.21
C GLY A 250 12.69 9.35 -8.32
N ALA A 251 11.58 10.00 -7.97
CA ALA A 251 10.52 9.38 -7.17
C ALA A 251 9.12 9.83 -7.61
N TYR A 252 8.10 9.02 -7.30
CA TYR A 252 6.71 9.46 -7.40
C TYR A 252 6.32 10.29 -6.17
N VAL A 253 5.95 11.55 -6.40
CA VAL A 253 5.56 12.51 -5.36
C VAL A 253 4.07 12.81 -5.44
N PRO A 254 3.30 12.69 -4.34
CA PRO A 254 1.86 12.96 -4.36
C PRO A 254 1.60 14.43 -4.67
N LYS A 255 0.65 14.68 -5.58
CA LYS A 255 0.25 16.04 -6.01
C LYS A 255 -1.13 16.42 -5.55
N LYS A 256 -2.07 15.49 -5.63
CA LYS A 256 -3.47 15.73 -5.31
C LYS A 256 -4.09 14.43 -4.84
N THR A 257 -4.86 14.50 -3.76
CA THR A 257 -5.77 13.44 -3.33
C THR A 257 -7.19 13.98 -3.45
N GLU A 258 -8.03 13.23 -4.14
CA GLU A 258 -9.48 13.44 -4.20
C GLU A 258 -10.17 12.34 -3.39
N PHE A 259 -11.30 12.68 -2.80
CA PHE A 259 -12.12 11.76 -2.03
C PHE A 259 -13.53 11.77 -2.60
N GLU A 260 -14.14 10.59 -2.72
CA GLU A 260 -15.54 10.47 -3.09
C GLU A 260 -16.42 11.09 -2.00
N GLU A 261 -17.35 11.96 -2.40
CA GLU A 261 -18.25 12.60 -1.45
C GLU A 261 -19.46 11.71 -1.14
N ASN A 262 -19.40 11.01 -0.01
CA ASN A 262 -20.52 10.25 0.56
C ASN A 262 -20.70 10.56 2.07
N GLU A 263 -21.64 9.89 2.73
CA GLU A 263 -21.96 10.07 4.15
C GLU A 263 -20.78 9.70 5.07
N ASP A 264 -20.01 8.67 4.73
CA ASP A 264 -18.80 8.27 5.48
C ASP A 264 -17.71 9.32 5.39
N TYR A 265 -17.54 9.93 4.22
CA TYR A 265 -16.64 11.05 4.02
C TYR A 265 -17.11 12.30 4.79
N ALA A 266 -18.41 12.60 4.81
CA ALA A 266 -18.95 13.71 5.60
C ALA A 266 -18.72 13.50 7.10
N LEU A 267 -18.96 12.29 7.59
CA LEU A 267 -18.71 11.90 8.97
C LEU A 267 -17.22 12.01 9.32
N TYR A 268 -16.35 11.43 8.48
CA TYR A 268 -14.90 11.55 8.60
C TYR A 268 -14.47 13.01 8.74
N ARG A 269 -14.91 13.90 7.83
CA ARG A 269 -14.54 15.32 7.87
C ARG A 269 -15.03 16.02 9.12
N PHE A 270 -16.23 15.67 9.61
CA PHE A 270 -16.78 16.24 10.84
C PHE A 270 -15.92 15.84 12.04
N ILE A 271 -15.61 14.56 12.20
CA ILE A 271 -14.78 14.04 13.30
C ILE A 271 -13.37 14.62 13.23
N ALA A 272 -12.75 14.63 12.05
CA ALA A 272 -11.41 15.19 11.86
C ALA A 272 -11.36 16.69 12.23
N ALA A 273 -12.38 17.47 11.85
CA ALA A 273 -12.48 18.87 12.23
C ALA A 273 -12.60 19.05 13.75
N LEU A 274 -13.33 18.17 14.45
CA LEU A 274 -13.43 18.20 15.91
C LEU A 274 -12.10 17.82 16.59
N HIS A 275 -11.40 16.79 16.10
CA HIS A 275 -10.06 16.41 16.59
C HIS A 275 -9.06 17.58 16.47
N LEU A 276 -9.10 18.28 15.33
CA LEU A 276 -8.27 19.47 15.08
C LEU A 276 -8.76 20.74 15.80
N ARG A 277 -9.87 20.64 16.55
CA ARG A 277 -10.56 21.77 17.21
C ARG A 277 -10.96 22.90 16.25
N ASP A 278 -11.15 22.58 14.97
CA ASP A 278 -11.67 23.48 13.95
C ASP A 278 -13.20 23.45 13.93
N PHE A 279 -13.80 24.05 14.96
CA PHE A 279 -15.25 24.13 15.09
C PHE A 279 -15.92 24.95 13.99
N LYS A 280 -15.18 25.80 13.27
CA LYS A 280 -15.73 26.53 12.12
C LYS A 280 -15.97 25.56 10.97
N THR A 281 -14.99 24.71 10.66
CA THR A 281 -15.15 23.67 9.64
C THR A 281 -16.19 22.64 10.08
N ALA A 282 -16.15 22.15 11.31
CA ALA A 282 -17.15 21.21 11.83
C ALA A 282 -18.58 21.79 11.72
N PHE A 283 -18.77 23.07 12.05
CA PHE A 283 -20.05 23.75 11.91
C PHE A 283 -20.53 23.89 10.46
N SER A 284 -19.62 23.95 9.48
CA SER A 284 -20.00 23.96 8.06
C SER A 284 -20.44 22.60 7.50
N LEU A 285 -20.23 21.51 8.26
CA LEU A 285 -20.52 20.13 7.88
C LEU A 285 -21.83 19.61 8.50
N ILE A 286 -22.54 20.47 9.23
CA ILE A 286 -23.84 20.15 9.84
C ILE A 286 -24.92 21.06 9.25
N GLU A 287 -26.17 20.66 9.36
CA GLU A 287 -27.32 21.56 9.25
C GLU A 287 -27.64 22.13 10.64
N PRO A 288 -27.28 23.39 10.96
CA PRO A 288 -27.27 23.84 12.34
C PRO A 288 -28.65 23.85 12.99
N VAL A 289 -29.72 24.07 12.21
CA VAL A 289 -31.09 24.10 12.72
C VAL A 289 -31.50 22.74 13.26
N ASP A 290 -31.18 21.68 12.51
CA ASP A 290 -31.62 20.33 12.85
C ASP A 290 -30.65 19.69 13.85
N PHE A 291 -29.34 19.90 13.65
CA PHE A 291 -28.29 19.29 14.47
C PHE A 291 -28.26 19.85 15.90
N LEU A 292 -28.34 21.17 16.05
CA LEU A 292 -28.29 21.83 17.37
C LEU A 292 -29.70 22.02 17.99
N LYS A 293 -30.75 21.79 17.21
CA LYS A 293 -32.15 21.95 17.62
C LYS A 293 -32.39 23.38 18.17
N ASP A 294 -32.77 23.49 19.44
CA ASP A 294 -33.02 24.78 20.11
C ASP A 294 -31.76 25.42 20.70
N ARG A 295 -30.60 24.74 20.63
CA ARG A 295 -29.30 25.31 21.02
C ARG A 295 -28.87 26.20 19.88
N GLY A 296 -28.40 27.41 20.17
CA GLY A 296 -28.21 28.41 19.11
C GLY A 296 -27.26 27.96 18.00
N LYS A 297 -27.28 28.72 16.90
CA LYS A 297 -26.81 28.28 15.58
C LYS A 297 -25.47 28.91 15.24
N THR A 298 -24.51 28.83 16.15
CA THR A 298 -23.15 29.37 15.95
C THR A 298 -22.05 28.34 16.22
N PRO A 299 -20.85 28.49 15.64
CA PRO A 299 -19.70 27.62 15.96
C PRO A 299 -19.35 27.57 17.45
N VAL A 300 -19.60 28.65 18.19
CA VAL A 300 -19.34 28.72 19.65
C VAL A 300 -20.29 27.81 20.42
N GLU A 301 -21.55 27.74 20.00
CA GLU A 301 -22.55 26.89 20.62
C GLU A 301 -22.33 25.41 20.27
N LEU A 302 -21.92 25.11 19.04
CA LEU A 302 -21.45 23.77 18.67
C LEU A 302 -20.27 23.35 19.55
N ARG A 303 -19.26 24.20 19.68
CA ARG A 303 -18.09 23.91 20.53
C ARG A 303 -18.49 23.56 21.94
N LYS A 304 -19.29 24.43 22.58
CA LYS A 304 -19.75 24.23 23.95
C LYS A 304 -20.52 22.91 24.08
N PHE A 305 -21.42 22.63 23.13
CA PHE A 305 -22.19 21.40 23.11
C PHE A 305 -21.31 20.15 23.03
N VAL A 306 -20.35 20.11 22.10
CA VAL A 306 -19.45 18.97 21.91
C VAL A 306 -18.55 18.79 23.12
N GLU A 307 -17.92 19.85 23.64
CA GLU A 307 -17.05 19.76 24.82
C GLU A 307 -17.79 19.27 26.08
N GLU A 308 -19.07 19.60 26.23
CA GLU A 308 -19.90 19.18 27.37
C GLU A 308 -20.49 17.77 27.20
N THR A 309 -20.83 17.37 25.97
CA THR A 309 -21.63 16.16 25.72
C THR A 309 -20.79 15.01 25.17
N TRP A 310 -19.84 15.32 24.29
CA TRP A 310 -19.03 14.34 23.54
C TRP A 310 -17.53 14.68 23.60
N PRO A 311 -16.93 14.72 24.80
CA PRO A 311 -15.52 15.06 24.97
C PRO A 311 -14.56 14.16 24.16
N GLU A 312 -14.98 12.93 23.85
CA GLU A 312 -14.25 11.95 23.05
C GLU A 312 -13.88 12.42 21.64
N PHE A 313 -14.69 13.29 21.00
CA PHE A 313 -14.40 13.87 19.68
C PHE A 313 -13.43 15.06 19.73
N VAL A 314 -13.11 15.57 20.92
CA VAL A 314 -12.10 16.63 21.10
C VAL A 314 -10.77 16.01 21.57
N GLY A 315 -10.79 14.73 21.92
CA GLY A 315 -9.61 13.91 22.17
C GLY A 315 -9.04 13.31 20.87
N ASN A 316 -8.14 12.33 21.04
CA ASN A 316 -7.52 11.57 19.94
C ASN A 316 -8.13 10.16 19.85
N SER A 317 -9.44 10.04 20.11
CA SER A 317 -10.13 8.75 20.09
C SER A 317 -10.25 8.27 18.65
N ILE A 318 -9.99 6.98 18.39
CA ILE A 318 -10.22 6.38 17.07
C ILE A 318 -11.51 5.59 17.16
N PHE A 319 -12.43 5.85 16.24
CA PHE A 319 -13.73 5.19 16.18
C PHE A 319 -13.69 4.00 15.23
N ASP A 320 -14.65 3.08 15.37
CA ASP A 320 -14.81 1.92 14.49
C ASP A 320 -16.14 2.01 13.74
N ALA A 321 -16.13 1.88 12.42
CA ALA A 321 -17.36 1.76 11.66
C ALA A 321 -18.06 0.46 12.04
N VAL A 322 -19.38 0.51 12.30
CA VAL A 322 -20.18 -0.69 12.55
C VAL A 322 -20.61 -1.27 11.21
N GLU A 323 -20.26 -2.54 10.98
CA GLU A 323 -20.63 -3.31 9.78
C GLU A 323 -21.82 -4.24 10.07
N GLY A 324 -22.78 -4.32 9.14
CA GLY A 324 -23.91 -5.26 9.19
C GLY A 324 -25.23 -4.70 9.75
N GLU A 325 -26.30 -5.50 9.63
CA GLU A 325 -27.65 -5.19 10.14
C GLU A 325 -27.70 -5.39 11.68
N GLY A 326 -27.01 -4.54 12.43
CA GLY A 326 -27.13 -4.44 13.89
C GLY A 326 -28.04 -3.27 14.28
N ASP A 327 -29.22 -3.58 14.82
CA ASP A 327 -30.32 -2.66 15.21
C ASP A 327 -30.80 -1.67 14.11
N GLY A 328 -30.82 -2.13 12.86
CA GLY A 328 -31.96 -1.95 11.96
C GLY A 328 -32.41 -0.55 11.53
N ASN A 329 -31.64 0.53 11.67
CA ASN A 329 -32.08 1.82 11.10
C ASN A 329 -31.00 2.84 10.69
N ASN A 330 -29.70 2.58 10.93
CA ASN A 330 -28.66 3.52 10.53
C ASN A 330 -27.43 2.81 9.92
N PRO A 331 -27.30 2.77 8.59
CA PRO A 331 -26.17 2.11 7.94
C PRO A 331 -24.84 2.82 8.21
N PHE A 332 -24.86 4.04 8.77
CA PHE A 332 -23.67 4.87 9.01
C PHE A 332 -23.20 4.89 10.46
N ALA A 333 -23.72 3.99 11.31
CA ALA A 333 -23.31 3.91 12.70
C ALA A 333 -21.81 3.62 12.89
N PHE A 334 -21.26 4.11 13.99
CA PHE A 334 -19.86 3.91 14.39
C PHE A 334 -19.74 3.84 15.91
N GLY A 335 -18.76 3.11 16.40
CA GLY A 335 -18.54 2.81 17.80
C GLY A 335 -17.24 3.39 18.35
N LEU A 336 -17.17 3.48 19.68
CA LEU A 336 -15.95 3.79 20.41
C LEU A 336 -15.87 2.92 21.67
N ASP A 337 -14.82 2.12 21.76
CA ASP A 337 -14.48 1.39 22.98
C ASP A 337 -13.69 2.27 23.95
N GLN A 338 -14.22 2.44 25.17
CA GLN A 338 -13.54 3.13 26.27
C GLN A 338 -13.49 2.24 27.51
N GLY A 339 -12.57 1.28 27.50
CA GLY A 339 -12.38 0.35 28.61
C GLY A 339 -13.57 -0.58 28.77
N ALA A 340 -14.37 -0.39 29.83
CA ALA A 340 -15.54 -1.23 30.11
C ALA A 340 -16.84 -0.70 29.49
N VAL A 341 -16.77 0.40 28.72
CA VAL A 341 -17.95 1.05 28.14
C VAL A 341 -17.80 1.10 26.63
N HIS A 342 -18.84 0.66 25.91
CA HIS A 342 -18.95 0.81 24.47
C HIS A 342 -19.98 1.90 24.15
N TYR A 343 -19.59 2.90 23.36
CA TYR A 343 -20.51 3.91 22.84
C TYR A 343 -20.78 3.66 21.37
N VAL A 344 -22.05 3.72 20.95
CA VAL A 344 -22.46 3.66 19.55
C VAL A 344 -23.12 4.98 19.16
N TYR A 345 -22.73 5.50 18.01
CA TYR A 345 -23.21 6.75 17.45
C TYR A 345 -24.02 6.48 16.19
N PHE A 346 -25.17 7.16 16.08
CA PHE A 346 -26.11 7.04 14.98
C PHE A 346 -26.27 8.41 14.29
N PRO A 347 -25.49 8.69 13.24
CA PRO A 347 -25.53 9.97 12.53
C PRO A 347 -26.74 10.04 11.57
N SER A 348 -27.42 11.18 11.50
CA SER A 348 -28.42 11.43 10.47
C SER A 348 -27.93 12.47 9.47
N PHE A 349 -28.30 12.30 8.20
CA PHE A 349 -27.84 13.15 7.11
C PHE A 349 -28.99 13.87 6.39
N SER A 350 -28.68 14.99 5.75
CA SER A 350 -29.57 15.67 4.83
C SER A 350 -29.85 14.79 3.59
N ARG A 351 -31.05 14.90 3.00
CA ARG A 351 -31.47 14.06 1.86
C ARG A 351 -31.18 14.66 0.48
N ALA A 352 -30.66 15.89 0.41
CA ALA A 352 -30.52 16.63 -0.83
C ALA A 352 -29.12 17.24 -0.96
N GLY A 353 -28.46 16.96 -2.10
CA GLY A 353 -27.13 17.50 -2.40
C GLY A 353 -26.03 16.82 -1.61
N LYS A 354 -25.06 17.61 -1.14
CA LYS A 354 -23.92 17.13 -0.36
C LYS A 354 -24.38 16.69 1.05
N PRO A 355 -23.97 15.51 1.54
CA PRO A 355 -24.40 15.04 2.85
C PRO A 355 -23.89 15.97 3.97
N LEU A 356 -24.83 16.58 4.69
CA LEU A 356 -24.59 17.35 5.92
C LEU A 356 -25.20 16.61 7.10
N LEU A 357 -24.56 16.62 8.26
CA LEU A 357 -25.15 16.00 9.45
C LEU A 357 -26.31 16.83 9.97
N THR A 358 -27.46 16.19 10.13
CA THR A 358 -28.67 16.76 10.75
C THR A 358 -28.84 16.32 12.20
N GLY A 359 -28.06 15.33 12.65
CA GLY A 359 -28.08 14.83 14.01
C GLY A 359 -27.01 13.79 14.28
N LEU A 360 -26.73 13.54 15.56
CA LEU A 360 -25.85 12.49 16.04
C LEU A 360 -26.37 12.01 17.39
N GLU A 361 -26.89 10.79 17.44
CA GLU A 361 -27.40 10.18 18.68
C GLU A 361 -26.33 9.25 19.25
N ARG A 362 -26.06 9.34 20.57
CA ARG A 362 -25.09 8.49 21.27
C ARG A 362 -25.83 7.55 22.22
N HIS A 363 -25.57 6.26 22.09
CA HIS A 363 -26.05 5.22 22.99
C HIS A 363 -24.88 4.56 23.70
N GLN A 364 -25.05 4.24 24.98
CA GLN A 364 -24.15 3.36 25.70
C GLN A 364 -24.68 1.94 25.58
N VAL A 365 -23.82 1.01 25.15
CA VAL A 365 -24.13 -0.42 25.08
C VAL A 365 -23.28 -1.11 26.15
N GLU A 366 -23.95 -1.90 27.00
CA GLU A 366 -23.33 -2.67 28.09
C GLU A 366 -22.72 -3.99 27.62
#